data_AF-E0Q600-F1
#
_entry.id   AF-E0Q600-F1
#
_cell.length_a   1.000
_cell.length_b   1.000
_cell.length_c   1.000
_cell.angle_alpha   90.00
_cell.angle_beta   90.00
_cell.angle_gamma   90.00
#
_symmetry.space_group_name_H-M   'P 1'
#
loop_
_entity.id
_entity.type
_entity.pdbx_description
1 polymer ?
#
loop_
_entity_poly.entity_id
_entity_poly.type
_entity_poly.pdbx_seq_one_letter_code
_entity_poly.pdbx_strand_id
1 'polypeptide(L)'
;MSHALANTTGGNDMKVLLLQQPKSFSNYPKWIEEVQECFDCLEVIVLTSNDRAIRHSWPNSVIQKIEVSNYSSDSATAEFFDVVKKFRPDRIISGSEEDVLRVAEARSLF
;
A
#
# COMPACT_ATOMS: atom_id res chain seq x y z
N MET A 1 -11.28 22.09 37.88
CA MET A 1 -10.04 21.59 37.26
C MET A 1 -10.41 21.02 35.91
N SER A 2 -10.00 21.72 34.86
CA SER A 2 -10.33 21.43 33.47
C SER A 2 -9.47 20.25 33.01
N HIS A 3 -10.09 19.09 32.77
CA HIS A 3 -9.41 18.03 32.02
C HIS A 3 -9.38 18.47 30.56
N ALA A 4 -8.21 18.93 30.12
CA ALA A 4 -7.91 19.08 28.71
C ALA A 4 -7.95 17.69 28.06
N LEU A 5 -8.99 17.43 27.29
CA LEU A 5 -9.01 16.34 26.32
C LEU A 5 -7.89 16.64 25.32
N ALA A 6 -6.94 15.73 25.22
CA ALA A 6 -5.93 15.76 24.19
C ALA A 6 -6.64 15.81 22.83
N ASN A 7 -6.38 16.86 22.05
CA ASN A 7 -6.74 16.92 20.64
C ASN A 7 -5.94 15.84 19.91
N THR A 8 -6.46 14.62 19.85
CA THR A 8 -6.11 13.70 18.76
C THR A 8 -6.82 14.23 17.53
N THR A 9 -6.06 14.61 16.50
CA THR A 9 -6.55 14.87 15.15
C THR A 9 -7.37 13.68 14.66
N GLY A 10 -8.67 13.68 14.92
CA GLY A 10 -9.60 12.60 14.60
C GLY A 10 -10.15 12.71 13.18
N GLY A 11 -9.26 12.80 12.19
CA GLY A 11 -9.61 12.53 10.79
C GLY A 11 -9.51 11.03 10.54
N ASN A 12 -10.42 10.48 9.74
CA ASN A 12 -10.35 9.08 9.32
C ASN A 12 -9.32 8.94 8.19
N ASP A 13 -8.04 9.07 8.53
CA ASP A 13 -6.91 8.95 7.60
C ASP A 13 -6.48 7.48 7.45
N MET A 14 -6.01 7.09 6.26
CA MET A 14 -5.63 5.72 5.95
C MET A 14 -4.42 5.67 5.02
N LYS A 15 -3.39 4.92 5.41
CA LYS A 15 -2.21 4.61 4.59
C LYS A 15 -2.26 3.16 4.11
N VAL A 16 -2.22 2.96 2.79
CA VAL A 16 -2.25 1.63 2.17
C VAL A 16 -0.98 1.38 1.37
N LEU A 17 -0.35 0.24 1.62
CA LEU A 17 0.62 -0.33 0.69
C LEU A 17 -0.10 -1.38 -0.17
N LEU A 18 -0.22 -1.10 -1.46
CA LEU A 18 -0.80 -1.99 -2.45
C LEU A 18 0.28 -2.77 -3.19
N LEU A 19 0.18 -4.10 -3.14
CA LEU A 19 1.05 -5.03 -3.85
C LEU A 19 0.37 -5.43 -5.18
N GLN A 20 0.73 -4.75 -6.27
CA GLN A 20 0.29 -5.13 -7.61
C GLN A 20 1.29 -6.11 -8.21
N GLN A 21 0.97 -7.41 -8.11
CA GLN A 21 1.70 -8.43 -8.85
C GLN A 21 1.72 -8.13 -10.36
N PRO A 22 2.84 -8.37 -11.07
CA PRO A 22 2.92 -8.12 -12.51
C PRO A 22 1.81 -8.82 -13.31
N LYS A 23 1.42 -10.03 -12.93
CA LYS A 23 0.37 -10.81 -13.63
C LYS A 23 -1.05 -10.42 -13.23
N SER A 24 -1.24 -9.46 -12.34
CA SER A 24 -2.55 -9.05 -11.86
C SER A 24 -3.33 -8.31 -12.95
N PHE A 25 -4.59 -8.70 -13.15
CA PHE A 25 -5.56 -8.00 -14.00
C PHE A 25 -6.62 -7.21 -13.21
N SER A 26 -6.52 -7.18 -11.88
CA SER A 26 -7.44 -6.48 -11.00
C SER A 26 -7.54 -4.98 -11.32
N ASN A 27 -8.75 -4.42 -11.22
CA ASN A 27 -8.98 -2.99 -11.44
C ASN A 27 -8.72 -2.18 -10.15
N TYR A 28 -7.45 -2.07 -9.77
CA TYR A 28 -7.05 -1.34 -8.57
C TYR A 28 -7.45 0.15 -8.57
N PRO A 29 -7.36 0.91 -9.68
CA PRO A 29 -7.83 2.30 -9.69
C PRO A 29 -9.28 2.45 -9.24
N LYS A 30 -10.17 1.60 -9.76
CA LYS A 30 -11.59 1.67 -9.39
C LYS A 30 -11.81 1.32 -7.91
N TRP A 31 -11.11 0.29 -7.41
CA TRP A 31 -11.15 -0.05 -5.99
C TRP A 31 -10.63 1.09 -5.10
N ILE A 32 -9.54 1.76 -5.48
CA ILE A 32 -9.00 2.92 -4.75
C ILE A 32 -10.02 4.07 -4.74
N GLU A 33 -10.68 4.33 -5.87
CA GLU A 33 -11.74 5.35 -5.97
C GLU A 33 -12.93 5.07 -5.04
N GLU A 34 -13.30 3.82 -4.86
CA GLU A 34 -14.39 3.43 -3.94
C GLU A 34 -13.94 3.52 -2.47
N VAL A 35 -12.71 3.11 -2.18
CA VAL A 35 -12.16 3.14 -0.82
C VAL A 35 -11.90 4.56 -0.34
N GLN A 36 -11.46 5.48 -1.20
CA GLN A 36 -11.16 6.86 -0.80
C GLN A 36 -12.42 7.59 -0.28
N GLU A 37 -13.63 7.21 -0.74
CA GLU A 37 -14.90 7.79 -0.27
C GLU A 37 -15.17 7.48 1.22
N CYS A 38 -14.47 6.50 1.78
CA CYS A 38 -14.60 6.11 3.18
C CYS A 38 -13.68 6.87 4.13
N PHE A 39 -12.68 7.59 3.62
CA PHE A 39 -11.60 8.19 4.41
C PHE A 39 -11.45 9.68 4.10
N ASP A 40 -11.10 10.48 5.11
CA ASP A 40 -10.83 11.91 4.91
C ASP A 40 -9.56 12.11 4.09
N CYS A 41 -8.57 11.24 4.31
CA CYS A 41 -7.34 11.17 3.53
C CYS A 41 -6.95 9.71 3.28
N LEU A 42 -6.81 9.33 2.01
CA LEU A 42 -6.26 8.04 1.60
C LEU A 42 -4.90 8.26 0.91
N GLU A 43 -3.84 7.73 1.49
CA GLU A 43 -2.51 7.68 0.89
C GLU A 43 -2.18 6.24 0.48
N VAL A 44 -1.86 6.05 -0.79
CA VAL A 44 -1.53 4.74 -1.35
C VAL A 44 -0.13 4.76 -1.93
N ILE A 45 0.71 3.80 -1.52
CA ILE A 45 1.92 3.43 -2.26
C ILE A 45 1.64 2.13 -3.00
N VAL A 46 1.98 2.09 -4.28
CA VAL A 46 1.89 0.86 -5.09
C VAL A 46 3.28 0.30 -5.31
N LEU A 47 3.50 -0.97 -4.96
CA LEU A 47 4.68 -1.73 -5.34
C LEU A 47 4.30 -2.68 -6.48
N THR A 48 5.01 -2.57 -7.60
CA THR A 48 4.81 -3.39 -8.79
C THR A 48 6.12 -3.56 -9.55
N SER A 49 6.10 -4.23 -10.70
CA SER A 49 7.27 -4.39 -11.56
C SER A 49 7.08 -3.85 -12.97
N ASN A 50 8.19 -3.69 -13.69
CA ASN A 50 8.19 -3.12 -15.04
C ASN A 50 7.51 -4.04 -16.08
N ASP A 51 7.52 -5.36 -15.83
CA ASP A 51 6.92 -6.41 -16.65
C ASP A 51 5.42 -6.65 -16.35
N ARG A 52 4.77 -5.75 -15.60
CA ARG A 52 3.35 -5.86 -15.32
C ARG A 52 2.49 -5.90 -16.59
N ALA A 53 1.46 -6.74 -16.55
CA ALA A 53 0.50 -6.95 -17.63
C ALA A 53 -0.38 -5.71 -17.86
N ILE A 54 -0.78 -5.02 -16.77
CA ILE A 54 -1.59 -3.81 -16.86
C ILE A 54 -0.84 -2.61 -16.31
N ARG A 55 -0.79 -1.54 -17.11
CA ARG A 55 -0.35 -0.21 -16.67
C ARG A 55 -1.58 0.64 -16.39
N HIS A 56 -1.85 0.87 -15.11
CA HIS A 56 -2.96 1.72 -14.69
C HIS A 56 -2.61 3.20 -14.78
N SER A 57 -3.61 4.03 -15.06
CA SER A 57 -3.63 5.42 -14.63
C SER A 57 -4.10 5.44 -13.18
N TRP A 58 -3.32 6.06 -12.30
CA TRP A 58 -3.59 6.03 -10.86
C TRP A 58 -4.38 7.25 -10.40
N PRO A 59 -5.32 7.10 -9.45
CA PRO A 59 -5.95 8.23 -8.76
C PRO A 59 -4.93 9.04 -7.95
N ASN A 60 -5.28 10.27 -7.57
CA ASN A 60 -4.40 11.18 -6.83
C ASN A 60 -4.02 10.67 -5.43
N SER A 61 -4.81 9.76 -4.85
CA SER A 61 -4.48 9.09 -3.59
C SER A 61 -3.26 8.17 -3.71
N VAL A 62 -2.86 7.76 -4.92
CA VAL A 62 -1.58 7.07 -5.14
C VAL A 62 -0.45 8.10 -5.16
N ILE A 63 0.17 8.27 -4.01
CA ILE A 63 1.25 9.25 -3.81
C ILE A 63 2.59 8.78 -4.39
N GLN A 64 2.76 7.46 -4.54
CA GLN A 64 3.99 6.88 -5.08
C GLN A 64 3.71 5.52 -5.74
N LYS A 65 4.36 5.29 -6.87
CA LYS A 65 4.45 3.98 -7.52
C LYS A 65 5.92 3.57 -7.55
N ILE A 66 6.22 2.44 -6.93
CA ILE A 66 7.55 1.82 -6.87
C ILE A 66 7.59 0.69 -7.89
N GLU A 67 8.49 0.80 -8.85
CA GLU A 67 8.68 -0.19 -9.91
C GLU A 67 9.99 -0.94 -9.68
N VAL A 68 9.89 -2.21 -9.29
CA VAL A 68 11.04 -3.12 -9.17
C VAL A 68 11.29 -3.84 -10.49
N SER A 69 12.54 -4.27 -10.72
CA SER A 69 12.92 -4.98 -11.95
C SER A 69 12.35 -6.40 -12.03
N ASN A 70 12.38 -7.13 -10.91
CA ASN A 70 11.83 -8.47 -10.77
C ASN A 70 11.08 -8.57 -9.43
N TYR A 71 9.75 -8.68 -9.51
CA TYR A 71 8.83 -8.67 -8.37
C TYR A 71 9.06 -9.80 -7.36
N SER A 72 9.56 -10.95 -7.82
CA SER A 72 9.80 -12.16 -7.02
C SER A 72 11.24 -12.25 -6.49
N SER A 73 12.08 -11.24 -6.73
CA SER A 73 13.47 -11.25 -6.27
C SER A 73 13.61 -10.85 -4.80
N ASP A 74 14.68 -11.32 -4.15
CA ASP A 74 15.03 -10.91 -2.79
C ASP A 74 15.21 -9.39 -2.67
N SER A 75 15.70 -8.74 -3.72
CA SER A 75 15.83 -7.28 -3.79
C SER A 75 14.47 -6.58 -3.74
N ALA A 76 13.46 -7.11 -4.45
CA ALA A 76 12.10 -6.58 -4.38
C ALA A 76 11.47 -6.80 -2.99
N THR A 77 11.78 -7.93 -2.34
CA THR A 77 11.37 -8.19 -0.96
C THR A 77 12.03 -7.22 0.02
N ALA A 78 13.33 -6.93 -0.15
CA ALA A 78 14.02 -5.92 0.66
C ALA A 78 13.42 -4.52 0.46
N GLU A 79 13.15 -4.12 -0.78
CA GLU A 79 12.47 -2.84 -1.10
C GLU A 79 11.09 -2.77 -0.43
N PHE A 80 10.31 -3.86 -0.52
CA PHE A 80 9.02 -3.97 0.16
C PHE A 80 9.15 -3.70 1.68
N PHE A 81 10.11 -4.33 2.36
CA PHE A 81 10.33 -4.12 3.78
C PHE A 81 10.78 -2.69 4.12
N ASP A 82 11.62 -2.09 3.27
CA ASP A 82 12.06 -0.71 3.44
C ASP A 82 10.89 0.28 3.30
N VAL A 83 9.99 0.03 2.35
CA VAL A 83 8.76 0.81 2.19
C VAL A 83 7.87 0.66 3.41
N VAL A 84 7.65 -0.57 3.91
CA VAL A 84 6.84 -0.80 5.11
C VAL A 84 7.42 -0.04 6.31
N LYS A 85 8.73 -0.10 6.54
CA LYS A 85 9.39 0.61 7.65
C LYS A 85 9.27 2.13 7.54
N LYS A 86 9.44 2.68 6.34
CA LYS A 86 9.43 4.14 6.10
C LYS A 86 8.00 4.70 6.07
N PHE A 87 7.11 4.05 5.34
CA PHE A 87 5.75 4.52 5.10
C PHE A 87 4.79 4.19 6.25
N ARG A 88 5.04 3.10 6.98
CA ARG A 88 4.20 2.59 8.08
C ARG A 88 2.72 2.48 7.68
N PRO A 89 2.38 1.66 6.66
CA PRO A 89 1.01 1.53 6.20
C PRO A 89 0.11 0.91 7.27
N ASP A 90 -1.11 1.43 7.41
CA ASP A 90 -2.16 0.84 8.25
C ASP A 90 -2.66 -0.48 7.65
N ARG A 91 -2.62 -0.61 6.32
CA ARG A 91 -3.00 -1.82 5.60
C ARG A 91 -2.03 -2.17 4.48
N ILE A 92 -1.71 -3.45 4.37
CA ILE A 92 -1.02 -4.02 3.21
C ILE A 92 -2.02 -4.88 2.46
N ILE A 93 -2.27 -4.54 1.19
CA ILE A 93 -3.21 -5.23 0.31
C ILE A 93 -2.44 -6.00 -0.74
N SER A 94 -2.71 -7.29 -0.85
CA SER A 94 -2.24 -8.13 -1.95
C SER A 94 -3.37 -9.04 -2.43
N GLY A 95 -3.42 -9.27 -3.74
CA GLY A 95 -4.31 -10.23 -4.36
C GLY A 95 -3.68 -11.61 -4.62
N SER A 96 -2.49 -11.90 -4.09
CA SER A 96 -1.76 -13.12 -4.43
C SER A 96 -1.25 -13.89 -3.22
N GLU A 97 -1.33 -15.21 -3.32
CA GLU A 97 -0.78 -16.16 -2.36
C GLU A 97 0.75 -16.05 -2.25
N GLU A 98 1.44 -15.70 -3.33
CA GLU A 98 2.90 -15.53 -3.34
C GLU A 98 3.37 -14.42 -2.39
N ASP A 99 2.49 -13.48 -2.05
CA ASP A 99 2.82 -12.35 -1.18
C ASP A 99 2.56 -12.66 0.29
N VAL A 100 1.87 -13.76 0.62
CA VAL A 100 1.39 -14.05 1.98
C VAL A 100 2.52 -14.08 3.00
N LEU A 101 3.64 -14.73 2.67
CA LEU A 101 4.77 -14.86 3.61
C LEU A 101 5.41 -13.51 3.92
N ARG A 102 5.78 -12.72 2.90
CA ARG A 102 6.38 -11.40 3.12
C ARG A 102 5.42 -10.42 3.80
N VAL A 103 4.12 -10.49 3.50
CA VAL A 103 3.10 -9.67 4.18
C VAL A 103 2.97 -10.07 5.65
N ALA A 104 2.99 -11.37 5.95
CA ALA A 104 2.97 -11.86 7.32
C ALA A 104 4.22 -11.43 8.11
N GLU A 105 5.40 -11.52 7.50
CA GLU A 105 6.65 -11.06 8.11
C GLU A 105 6.64 -9.55 8.35
N ALA A 106 6.15 -8.75 7.40
CA ALA A 106 6.06 -7.30 7.54
C ALA A 106 5.17 -6.84 8.70
N ARG A 107 4.12 -7.60 9.03
CA ARG A 107 3.27 -7.31 10.19
C ARG A 107 4.02 -7.42 11.51
N SER A 108 5.10 -8.19 11.57
CA SER A 108 5.94 -8.33 12.78
C SER A 108 6.83 -7.10 13.02
N LEU A 109 6.84 -6.12 12.11
CA LEU A 109 7.62 -4.89 12.24
C LEU A 109 6.90 -3.78 13.03
N PHE A 110 5.66 -4.03 13.46
CA PHE A 110 4.82 -3.07 14.17
C PHE A 110 4.36 -3.59 15.52
#